data_AF-A0A9E3G107-F1
#
_entry.id   AF-A0A9E3G107-F1
#
_cell.length_a   1.000
_cell.length_b   1.000
_cell.length_c   1.000
_cell.angle_alpha   90.00
_cell.angle_beta   90.00
_cell.angle_gamma   90.00
#
_symmetry.space_group_name_H-M   'P 1'
#
loop_
_entity.id
_entity.type
_entity.pdbx_description
1 polymer ?
#
loop_
_entity_poly.entity_id
_entity_poly.type
_entity_poly.pdbx_seq_one_letter_code
_entity_poly.pdbx_strand_id
1 'polypeptide(L)'
;MFKVSFDWPPGFDAKRHDLPVDGHSVIVEVEPEEVGATIPGSSQETALYCAEETARRAALETIQKDLPEGVEPVCLVALVDRLPGELRRRTPTLHTSGARAWLV
;
A
#
# COMPACT_ATOMS: atom_id res chain seq x y z
N MET A 1 2.80 -4.57 -9.30
CA MET A 1 3.14 -4.47 -7.86
C MET A 1 3.40 -3.01 -7.55
N PHE A 2 3.10 -2.60 -6.33
CA PHE A 2 3.13 -1.20 -5.95
C PHE A 2 3.95 -1.00 -4.68
N LYS A 3 4.69 0.09 -4.61
CA LYS A 3 5.23 0.63 -3.37
C LYS A 3 4.34 1.79 -2.97
N VAL A 4 3.74 1.70 -1.80
CA VAL A 4 2.98 2.79 -1.19
C VAL A 4 3.84 3.39 -0.10
N SER A 5 4.19 4.66 -0.24
CA SER A 5 4.94 5.40 0.77
C SER A 5 3.98 6.35 1.49
N PHE A 6 4.15 6.51 2.79
CA PHE A 6 3.33 7.42 3.59
C PHE A 6 4.10 8.68 3.91
N ASP A 7 3.45 9.81 3.69
CA ASP A 7 3.89 11.12 4.16
C ASP A 7 2.83 11.69 5.11
N TRP A 8 3.23 12.63 5.95
CA TRP A 8 2.34 13.23 6.93
C TRP A 8 1.72 14.52 6.36
N PRO A 9 0.46 14.82 6.70
CA PRO A 9 -0.13 16.08 6.25
C PRO A 9 0.69 17.28 6.78
N PRO A 10 0.77 18.37 6.00
CA PRO A 10 1.57 19.53 6.40
C PRO A 10 1.10 20.08 7.75
N GLY A 11 2.04 20.22 8.69
CA GLY A 11 1.76 20.68 10.06
C GLY A 11 1.52 19.56 11.07
N PHE A 12 1.49 18.29 10.65
CA PHE A 12 1.44 17.15 11.56
C PHE A 12 2.85 16.85 12.11
N ASP A 13 3.01 16.98 13.43
CA ASP A 13 4.27 16.73 14.12
C ASP A 13 4.37 15.26 14.53
N ALA A 14 4.80 14.41 13.60
CA ALA A 14 4.94 12.97 13.83
C ALA A 14 5.86 12.61 15.02
N LYS A 15 6.83 13.49 15.35
CA LYS A 15 7.73 13.32 16.51
C LYS A 15 7.00 13.43 17.84
N ARG A 16 5.90 14.17 17.91
CA ARG A 16 5.09 14.28 19.15
C ARG A 16 4.29 13.03 19.45
N HIS A 17 4.04 12.20 18.44
CA HIS A 17 3.22 11.00 18.56
C HIS A 17 4.04 9.71 18.68
N ASP A 18 5.38 9.82 18.83
CA ASP A 18 6.32 8.68 18.80
C ASP A 18 6.15 7.79 17.57
N LEU A 19 5.60 8.36 16.50
CA LEU A 19 5.41 7.65 15.24
C LEU A 19 6.78 7.52 14.60
N PRO A 20 7.09 6.38 13.96
CA PRO A 20 8.30 6.25 13.18
C PRO A 20 8.29 7.35 12.11
N VAL A 21 9.06 8.40 12.36
CA VAL A 21 9.14 9.60 11.51
C VAL A 21 9.87 9.29 10.20
N ASP A 22 10.51 8.14 10.12
CA ASP A 22 11.19 7.64 8.93
C ASP A 22 10.46 6.44 8.34
N GLY A 23 9.81 6.69 7.20
CA GLY A 23 9.91 5.75 6.09
C GLY A 23 9.05 4.50 6.12
N HIS A 24 7.86 4.52 6.71
CA HIS A 24 6.89 3.45 6.45
C HIS A 24 6.57 3.42 4.96
N SER A 25 7.15 2.46 4.27
CA SER A 25 6.75 2.09 2.93
C SER A 25 6.13 0.71 3.03
N VAL A 26 5.00 0.53 2.39
CA VAL A 26 4.39 -0.78 2.25
C VAL A 26 4.56 -1.21 0.81
N ILE A 27 5.18 -2.36 0.61
CA ILE A 27 5.16 -3.01 -0.70
C ILE A 27 3.88 -3.83 -0.77
N VAL A 28 3.10 -3.61 -1.82
CA VAL A 28 1.84 -4.31 -2.06
C VAL A 28 1.92 -5.06 -3.39
N GLU A 29 1.79 -6.37 -3.31
CA GLU A 29 1.51 -7.23 -4.44
C GLU A 29 0.01 -7.33 -4.61
N VAL A 30 -0.47 -6.89 -5.76
CA VAL A 30 -1.88 -6.95 -6.13
C VAL A 30 -2.04 -8.07 -7.16
N GLU A 31 -2.95 -8.99 -6.90
CA GLU A 31 -3.22 -10.09 -7.82
C GLU A 31 -4.18 -9.62 -8.92
N PRO A 32 -3.74 -9.59 -10.19
CA PRO A 32 -4.52 -8.99 -11.28
C PRO A 32 -5.84 -9.72 -11.56
N GLU A 33 -5.92 -11.00 -11.21
CA GLU A 33 -7.11 -11.83 -11.38
C GLU A 33 -8.29 -11.36 -10.52
N GLU A 34 -8.01 -10.71 -9.38
CA GLU A 34 -9.04 -10.29 -8.42
C GLU A 34 -9.41 -8.80 -8.51
N VAL A 35 -8.59 -7.96 -9.17
CA VAL A 35 -8.75 -6.48 -9.10
C VAL A 35 -9.34 -5.86 -10.37
N GLY A 36 -9.52 -6.61 -11.45
CA GLY A 36 -10.15 -6.06 -12.65
C GLY A 36 -10.12 -6.92 -13.91
N ALA A 37 -9.41 -8.05 -13.91
CA ALA A 37 -9.47 -9.00 -15.03
C ALA A 37 -10.89 -9.55 -15.30
N THR A 38 -11.81 -9.37 -14.34
CA THR A 38 -13.21 -9.79 -14.39
C THR A 38 -14.18 -8.76 -14.98
N ILE A 39 -13.75 -7.55 -15.37
CA ILE A 39 -14.62 -6.60 -16.09
C ILE A 39 -14.37 -6.76 -17.60
N PRO A 40 -15.17 -7.56 -18.33
CA PRO A 40 -15.04 -7.69 -19.77
C PRO A 40 -15.20 -6.31 -20.45
N GLY A 41 -14.20 -5.92 -21.24
CA GLY A 41 -14.17 -4.64 -21.94
C GLY A 41 -13.49 -3.48 -21.20
N SER A 42 -12.95 -3.70 -20.00
CA SER A 42 -12.14 -2.69 -19.32
C SER A 42 -10.83 -2.41 -20.06
N SER A 43 -10.44 -1.13 -20.14
CA SER A 43 -9.14 -0.75 -20.72
C SER A 43 -8.02 -1.10 -19.73
N GLN A 44 -6.80 -1.27 -20.24
CA GLN A 44 -5.61 -1.48 -19.42
C GLN A 44 -5.42 -0.36 -18.37
N GLU A 45 -5.83 0.86 -18.69
CA GLU A 45 -5.77 2.03 -17.80
C GLU A 45 -6.74 1.89 -16.62
N THR A 46 -7.97 1.40 -16.87
CA THR A 46 -8.94 1.12 -15.80
C THR A 46 -8.45 0.01 -14.87
N ALA A 47 -7.86 -1.06 -15.42
CA ALA A 47 -7.31 -2.15 -14.63
C ALA A 47 -6.15 -1.66 -13.74
N LEU A 48 -5.29 -0.79 -14.27
CA LEU A 48 -4.18 -0.21 -13.52
C LEU A 48 -4.68 0.70 -12.39
N TYR A 49 -5.67 1.54 -12.66
CA TYR A 49 -6.29 2.41 -11.65
C TYR A 49 -6.89 1.59 -10.49
N CYS A 50 -7.64 0.53 -10.79
CA CYS A 50 -8.19 -0.36 -9.76
C CYS A 50 -7.07 -1.01 -8.93
N ALA A 51 -5.98 -1.43 -9.58
CA ALA A 51 -4.84 -2.04 -8.90
C ALA A 51 -4.11 -1.06 -7.98
N GLU A 52 -3.95 0.19 -8.41
CA GLU A 52 -3.40 1.27 -7.59
C GLU A 52 -4.26 1.55 -6.35
N GLU A 53 -5.58 1.65 -6.54
CA GLU A 53 -6.53 1.88 -5.44
C GLU A 53 -6.57 0.72 -4.45
N THR A 54 -6.52 -0.53 -4.92
CA THR A 54 -6.39 -1.71 -4.06
C THR A 54 -5.09 -1.69 -3.29
N ALA A 55 -3.97 -1.34 -3.95
CA ALA A 55 -2.68 -1.22 -3.28
C ALA A 55 -2.71 -0.17 -2.16
N ARG A 56 -3.31 0.99 -2.43
CA ARG A 56 -3.46 2.06 -1.44
C ARG A 56 -4.27 1.61 -0.23
N ARG A 57 -5.41 0.96 -0.43
CA ARG A 57 -6.27 0.45 0.67
C ARG A 57 -5.54 -0.59 1.51
N ALA A 58 -4.92 -1.59 0.86
CA ALA A 58 -4.16 -2.62 1.56
C ALA A 58 -2.98 -2.03 2.36
N ALA A 59 -2.32 -1.01 1.82
CA ALA A 59 -1.26 -0.32 2.53
C ALA A 59 -1.78 0.43 3.77
N LEU A 60 -2.90 1.16 3.66
CA LEU A 60 -3.54 1.83 4.79
C LEU A 60 -3.99 0.84 5.87
N GLU A 61 -4.60 -0.28 5.48
CA GLU A 61 -4.98 -1.36 6.42
C GLU A 61 -3.76 -1.95 7.12
N THR A 62 -2.63 -2.08 6.42
CA THR A 62 -1.37 -2.59 6.98
C THR A 62 -0.86 -1.72 8.13
N ILE A 63 -0.99 -0.39 8.00
CA ILE A 63 -0.49 0.57 9.01
C ILE A 63 -1.60 1.14 9.91
N GLN A 64 -2.85 0.71 9.75
CA GLN A 64 -4.00 1.33 10.42
C GLN A 64 -3.86 1.37 11.94
N LYS A 65 -3.23 0.35 12.53
CA LYS A 65 -2.99 0.25 13.98
C LYS A 65 -1.92 1.21 14.47
N ASP A 66 -1.02 1.62 13.58
CA ASP A 66 0.07 2.56 13.83
C ASP A 66 -0.31 3.99 13.46
N LEU A 67 -1.49 4.20 12.87
CA LEU A 67 -1.97 5.53 12.53
C LEU A 67 -2.60 6.24 13.73
N PRO A 68 -2.24 7.50 13.99
CA PRO A 68 -2.89 8.31 15.00
C PRO A 68 -4.35 8.60 14.62
N GLU A 69 -5.23 8.60 15.62
CA GLU A 69 -6.66 8.81 15.42
C GLU A 69 -6.93 10.19 14.78
N GLY A 70 -7.75 10.21 13.72
CA GLY A 70 -8.14 11.43 13.01
C GLY A 70 -7.10 11.98 12.03
N VAL A 71 -6.02 11.25 11.75
CA VAL A 71 -4.99 11.65 10.79
C VAL A 71 -5.02 10.74 9.58
N GLU A 72 -5.20 11.34 8.42
CA GLU A 72 -5.09 10.65 7.14
C GLU A 72 -3.71 10.92 6.54
N PRO A 73 -2.84 9.90 6.40
CA PRO A 73 -1.54 10.08 5.79
C PRO A 73 -1.69 10.32 4.28
N VAL A 74 -0.77 11.09 3.72
CA VAL A 74 -0.66 11.25 2.28
C VAL A 74 -0.03 9.97 1.71
N CYS A 75 -0.76 9.29 0.83
CA CYS A 75 -0.29 8.06 0.19
C CYS A 75 0.35 8.38 -1.15
N LEU A 76 1.62 8.01 -1.33
CA LEU A 76 2.33 8.09 -2.60
C LEU A 76 2.47 6.68 -3.17
N VAL A 77 1.78 6.40 -4.26
CA VAL A 77 1.82 5.08 -4.91
C VAL A 77 2.78 5.12 -6.10
N ALA A 78 3.68 4.14 -6.16
CA ALA A 78 4.61 3.96 -7.26
C ALA A 78 4.59 2.50 -7.74
N LEU A 79 4.55 2.28 -9.06
CA LEU A 79 4.72 0.96 -9.65
C LEU A 79 6.15 0.45 -9.38
N VAL A 80 6.25 -0.83 -9.02
CA VAL A 80 7.53 -1.53 -8.90
C VAL A 80 7.47 -2.84 -9.67
N ASP A 81 8.58 -3.18 -10.34
CA ASP A 81 8.63 -4.34 -11.23
C ASP A 81 8.68 -5.67 -10.47
N ARG A 82 9.26 -5.68 -9.25
CA ARG A 82 9.51 -6.92 -8.51
C ARG A 82 9.50 -6.72 -6.99
N LEU A 83 9.04 -7.76 -6.29
CA LEU A 83 9.15 -7.84 -4.84
C LEU A 83 10.64 -7.90 -4.46
N PRO A 84 11.12 -6.99 -3.59
CA PRO A 84 12.46 -7.06 -3.02
C PRO A 84 12.77 -8.46 -2.48
N GLY A 85 13.98 -8.95 -2.73
CA GLY A 85 14.37 -10.33 -2.41
C GLY A 85 14.25 -10.68 -0.92
N GLU A 86 14.39 -9.69 -0.04
CA GLU A 86 14.23 -9.81 1.40
C GLU A 86 12.78 -10.11 1.80
N LEU A 87 11.82 -9.50 1.11
CA LEU A 87 10.39 -9.68 1.38
C LEU A 87 9.85 -11.00 0.85
N ARG A 88 10.47 -11.57 -0.20
CA ARG A 88 10.09 -12.89 -0.75
C ARG A 88 10.11 -14.02 0.27
N ARG A 89 10.94 -13.90 1.31
CA ARG A 89 11.07 -14.90 2.39
C ARG A 89 10.34 -14.48 3.67
N ARG A 90 9.78 -13.26 3.72
CA ARG A 90 9.01 -12.77 4.86
C ARG A 90 7.53 -13.04 4.63
N THR A 91 6.83 -13.46 5.67
CA THR A 91 5.37 -13.51 5.68
C THR A 91 4.83 -12.09 5.51
N PRO A 92 3.81 -11.88 4.65
CA PRO A 92 3.17 -10.57 4.52
C PRO A 92 2.56 -10.13 5.84
N THR A 93 2.63 -8.82 6.10
CA THR A 93 2.00 -8.18 7.27
C THR A 93 0.48 -8.23 7.14
N LEU A 94 -0.04 -8.11 5.92
CA LEU A 94 -1.46 -8.21 5.60
C LEU A 94 -1.64 -9.15 4.40
N HIS A 95 -2.63 -10.03 4.51
CA HIS A 95 -3.03 -10.94 3.45
C HIS A 95 -4.56 -10.92 3.33
N THR A 96 -5.06 -10.42 2.21
CA THR A 96 -6.49 -10.31 1.90
C THR A 96 -6.76 -10.92 0.51
N SER A 97 -8.04 -11.12 0.17
CA SER A 97 -8.43 -11.50 -1.20
C SER A 97 -7.98 -10.38 -2.14
N GLY A 98 -7.01 -10.67 -3.00
CA GLY A 98 -6.51 -9.77 -4.04
C GLY A 98 -5.26 -8.96 -3.68
N ALA A 99 -4.76 -9.01 -2.44
CA ALA A 99 -3.57 -8.25 -2.06
C ALA A 99 -2.73 -8.91 -0.95
N ARG A 100 -1.41 -8.77 -1.10
CA ARG A 100 -0.41 -9.07 -0.07
C ARG A 100 0.41 -7.84 0.19
N ALA A 101 0.58 -7.47 1.44
CA ALA A 101 1.32 -6.28 1.81
C ALA A 101 2.39 -6.57 2.86
N TRP A 102 3.54 -5.93 2.70
CA TRP A 102 4.69 -6.04 3.59
C TRP A 102 5.09 -4.65 4.06
N LEU A 103 5.14 -4.47 5.38
CA LEU A 103 5.76 -3.30 5.98
C LEU A 103 7.28 -3.36 5.80
N VAL A 104 7.85 -2.29 5.23
CA VAL A 104 9.27 -2.10 4.92
C VAL A 104 9.84 -0.99 5.76
#